data_AF-A0A545SW77-F1
#
_entry.id   AF-A0A545SW77-F1
#
_cell.length_a   1.000
_cell.length_b   1.000
_cell.length_c   1.000
_cell.angle_alpha   90.00
_cell.angle_beta   90.00
_cell.angle_gamma   90.00
#
_symmetry.space_group_name_H-M   'P 1'
#
loop_
_entity.id
_entity.type
_entity.pdbx_description
1 polymer ?
#
loop_
_entity_poly.entity_id
_entity_poly.type
_entity_poly.pdbx_seq_one_letter_code
_entity_poly.pdbx_strand_id
1 'polypeptide(L)'
;MHTDLALYSVPDTDFQRIVKDAQSRGVDFTAELMMEDTAYRMLSHDEMMLAHRNDGWMKSDPRKLEDWFVEAVKQYGEQVRTVSRYLKGWKDFQWPEGRLASIALMAAVVSVFEKASAEIASDRDDLALLRVAEDLPDFLANDIPNPVVEGARLDQGWSPEERSDFVAKARVLAERLKNALTQTSDRVAAFEALQNQFGGRIPDDLTLYVPDAGLETKASELAAPAALTLGMVDKVEAEQSNDLAAVNKQGGGRYG
;
A
#
# COMPACT_ATOMS: atom_id res chain seq x y z
N MET A 1 -23.77 0.40 9.37
CA MET A 1 -23.54 -0.66 8.37
C MET A 1 -24.51 -0.40 7.23
N HIS A 2 -24.01 -0.27 6.00
CA HIS A 2 -24.84 -0.25 4.79
C HIS A 2 -24.52 -1.50 3.97
N THR A 3 -25.44 -1.91 3.11
CA THR A 3 -25.24 -3.02 2.18
C THR A 3 -25.68 -2.57 0.81
N ASP A 4 -24.74 -2.51 -0.14
CA ASP A 4 -25.06 -2.20 -1.52
C ASP A 4 -25.56 -3.46 -2.22
N LEU A 5 -26.79 -3.40 -2.75
CA LEU A 5 -27.36 -4.48 -3.55
C LEU A 5 -27.31 -4.08 -5.03
N ALA A 6 -26.36 -4.65 -5.75
CA ALA A 6 -26.29 -4.55 -7.21
C ALA A 6 -27.14 -5.66 -7.85
N LEU A 7 -27.96 -5.28 -8.84
CA LEU A 7 -28.79 -6.22 -9.59
C LEU A 7 -28.14 -6.53 -10.94
N TYR A 8 -27.90 -7.81 -11.21
CA TYR A 8 -27.35 -8.29 -12.47
C TYR A 8 -28.36 -9.19 -13.19
N SER A 9 -28.35 -9.15 -14.51
CA SER A 9 -28.96 -10.18 -15.36
C SER A 9 -27.88 -11.05 -15.98
N VAL A 10 -28.22 -12.33 -16.15
CA VAL A 10 -27.37 -13.36 -16.74
C VAL A 10 -28.19 -14.16 -17.75
N PRO A 11 -27.56 -14.82 -18.74
CA PRO A 11 -28.28 -15.66 -19.69
C PRO A 11 -29.03 -16.83 -19.03
N ASP A 12 -30.23 -17.14 -19.52
CA ASP A 12 -31.02 -18.29 -19.06
C ASP A 12 -30.24 -19.61 -19.23
N THR A 13 -29.43 -19.72 -20.27
CA THR A 13 -28.57 -20.89 -20.52
C THR A 13 -27.55 -21.11 -19.41
N ASP A 14 -27.00 -20.04 -18.87
CA ASP A 14 -26.05 -20.10 -17.76
C ASP A 14 -26.74 -20.48 -16.46
N PHE A 15 -27.91 -19.89 -16.22
CA PHE A 15 -28.74 -20.25 -15.08
C PHE A 15 -29.11 -21.74 -15.11
N GLN A 16 -29.57 -22.25 -16.25
CA GLN A 16 -29.90 -23.67 -16.42
C GLN A 16 -28.69 -24.60 -16.21
N ARG A 17 -27.52 -24.20 -16.70
CA ARG A 17 -26.27 -24.96 -16.51
C ARG A 17 -25.91 -25.07 -15.02
N ILE A 18 -26.03 -23.96 -14.30
CA ILE A 18 -25.78 -23.88 -12.87
C ILE A 18 -26.78 -24.76 -12.09
N VAL A 19 -28.08 -24.68 -12.42
CA VAL A 19 -29.13 -25.53 -11.82
C VAL A 19 -28.82 -27.02 -12.01
N LYS A 20 -28.44 -27.42 -13.24
CA LYS A 20 -28.14 -28.80 -13.59
C LYS A 20 -26.90 -29.32 -12.84
N ASP A 21 -25.87 -28.49 -12.70
CA ASP A 21 -24.67 -28.84 -11.94
C ASP A 21 -24.99 -29.06 -10.45
N ALA A 22 -25.77 -28.17 -9.83
CA ALA A 22 -26.22 -28.33 -8.45
C ALA A 22 -27.03 -29.63 -8.24
N GLN A 23 -27.95 -29.94 -9.16
CA GLN A 23 -28.70 -31.20 -9.15
C GLN A 23 -27.77 -32.44 -9.24
N SER A 24 -26.73 -32.38 -10.07
CA SER A 24 -25.78 -33.49 -10.22
C SER A 24 -24.94 -33.74 -8.96
N ARG A 25 -24.71 -32.69 -8.16
CA ARG A 25 -24.03 -32.75 -6.86
C ARG A 25 -24.98 -33.16 -5.71
N GLY A 26 -26.26 -33.39 -6.00
CA GLY A 26 -27.27 -33.75 -4.99
C GLY A 26 -27.62 -32.61 -4.04
N VAL A 27 -27.37 -31.35 -4.43
CA VAL A 27 -27.69 -30.16 -3.64
C VAL A 27 -29.14 -29.75 -3.94
N ASP A 28 -29.97 -29.63 -2.90
CA ASP A 28 -31.36 -29.18 -3.04
C ASP A 28 -31.41 -27.66 -3.29
N PHE A 29 -31.96 -27.27 -4.44
CA PHE A 29 -32.06 -25.89 -4.91
C PHE A 29 -32.87 -24.97 -3.98
N THR A 30 -33.70 -25.57 -3.11
CA THR A 30 -34.52 -24.82 -2.13
C THR A 30 -33.79 -24.55 -0.81
N ALA A 31 -32.67 -25.22 -0.55
CA ALA A 31 -31.98 -25.18 0.75
C ALA A 31 -30.85 -24.15 0.86
N GLU A 32 -30.33 -23.58 -0.22
CA GLU A 32 -29.22 -22.63 -0.15
C GLU A 32 -29.41 -21.44 -1.09
N LEU A 33 -29.87 -20.33 -0.52
CA LEU A 33 -29.76 -18.97 -1.04
C LEU A 33 -28.29 -18.51 -1.27
N MET A 34 -27.34 -19.45 -1.18
CA MET A 34 -25.91 -19.27 -1.25
C MET A 34 -25.36 -20.22 -2.30
N MET A 35 -25.60 -19.86 -3.56
CA MET A 35 -24.74 -20.35 -4.62
C MET A 35 -23.31 -19.89 -4.31
N GLU A 36 -22.54 -20.86 -3.82
CA GLU A 36 -21.10 -20.87 -3.58
C GLU A 36 -20.34 -20.19 -4.73
N ASP A 37 -19.16 -19.64 -4.45
CA ASP A 37 -18.25 -18.98 -5.42
C ASP A 37 -18.17 -19.77 -6.76
N THR A 38 -18.28 -21.10 -6.71
CA THR A 38 -18.33 -22.00 -7.87
C THR A 38 -19.41 -21.64 -8.89
N ALA A 39 -20.67 -21.43 -8.48
CA ALA A 39 -21.76 -21.12 -9.41
C ALA A 39 -21.58 -19.72 -10.04
N TYR A 40 -21.09 -18.76 -9.26
CA TYR A 40 -20.73 -17.43 -9.73
C TYR A 40 -19.58 -17.48 -10.76
N ARG A 41 -18.59 -18.36 -10.56
CA ARG A 41 -17.50 -18.60 -11.52
C ARG A 41 -17.94 -19.34 -12.78
N MET A 42 -19.07 -20.03 -12.77
CA MET A 42 -19.60 -20.72 -13.96
C MET A 42 -20.26 -19.77 -14.97
N LEU A 43 -20.70 -18.58 -14.56
CA LEU A 43 -21.36 -17.60 -15.45
C LEU A 43 -20.42 -17.15 -16.58
N SER A 44 -20.94 -16.92 -17.78
CA SER A 44 -20.17 -16.38 -18.90
C SER A 44 -19.70 -14.95 -18.61
N HIS A 45 -18.51 -14.57 -19.07
CA HIS A 45 -17.87 -13.28 -18.72
C HIS A 45 -18.36 -12.09 -19.55
N ASP A 46 -19.08 -12.35 -20.64
CA ASP A 46 -19.42 -11.33 -21.63
C ASP A 46 -20.91 -11.03 -21.76
N GLU A 47 -21.73 -11.66 -20.93
CA GLU A 47 -23.20 -11.55 -21.01
C GLU A 47 -23.83 -11.05 -19.71
N MET A 48 -23.02 -10.71 -18.71
CA MET A 48 -23.53 -10.10 -17.48
C MET A 48 -23.82 -8.61 -17.67
N MET A 49 -25.04 -8.22 -17.27
CA MET A 49 -25.51 -6.84 -17.37
C MET A 49 -25.88 -6.32 -15.98
N LEU A 50 -25.35 -5.18 -15.60
CA LEU A 50 -25.67 -4.44 -14.39
C LEU A 50 -26.88 -3.52 -14.64
N ALA A 51 -27.86 -3.55 -13.73
CA ALA A 51 -28.94 -2.58 -13.71
C ALA A 51 -28.43 -1.22 -13.18
N HIS A 52 -28.44 -0.22 -14.05
CA HIS A 52 -28.19 1.17 -13.73
C HIS A 52 -29.51 1.91 -13.45
N ARG A 53 -29.53 2.74 -12.40
CA ARG A 53 -30.75 3.42 -11.95
C ARG A 53 -31.32 4.38 -13.00
N ASN A 54 -30.46 4.96 -13.82
CA ASN A 54 -30.83 5.99 -14.80
C ASN A 54 -30.68 5.52 -16.25
N ASP A 55 -29.74 4.60 -16.52
CA ASP A 55 -29.31 4.26 -17.88
C ASP A 55 -29.75 2.84 -18.31
N GLY A 56 -30.62 2.20 -17.54
CA GLY A 56 -31.11 0.86 -17.85
C GLY A 56 -30.06 -0.22 -17.63
N TRP A 57 -29.81 -1.09 -18.60
CA TRP A 57 -28.87 -2.21 -18.44
C TRP A 57 -27.52 -1.87 -19.07
N MET A 58 -26.44 -2.01 -18.30
CA MET A 58 -25.07 -1.76 -18.74
C MET A 58 -24.25 -3.04 -18.68
N LYS A 59 -23.45 -3.33 -19.71
CA LYS A 59 -22.54 -4.46 -19.68
C LYS A 59 -21.47 -4.23 -18.60
N SER A 60 -21.43 -5.10 -17.60
CA SER A 60 -20.48 -4.98 -16.48
C SER A 60 -20.31 -6.33 -15.81
N ASP A 61 -19.07 -6.82 -15.82
CA ASP A 61 -18.69 -8.03 -15.10
C ASP A 61 -17.77 -7.66 -13.94
N PRO A 62 -18.26 -7.66 -12.68
CA PRO A 62 -17.43 -7.34 -11.51
C PRO A 62 -16.26 -8.31 -11.30
N ARG A 63 -16.35 -9.55 -11.82
CA ARG A 63 -15.26 -10.55 -11.71
C ARG A 63 -14.03 -10.12 -12.47
N LYS A 64 -14.17 -9.37 -13.56
CA LYS A 64 -13.02 -8.91 -14.35
C LYS A 64 -12.08 -8.05 -13.50
N LEU A 65 -12.62 -7.11 -12.71
CA LEU A 65 -11.83 -6.28 -11.79
C LEU A 65 -11.27 -7.11 -10.63
N GLU A 66 -12.04 -8.07 -10.13
CA GLU A 66 -11.58 -8.99 -9.08
C GLU A 66 -10.39 -9.82 -9.56
N ASP A 67 -10.52 -10.47 -10.71
CA ASP A 67 -9.49 -11.31 -11.32
C ASP A 67 -8.24 -10.48 -11.65
N TRP A 68 -8.40 -9.29 -12.22
CA TRP A 68 -7.28 -8.37 -12.46
C TRP A 68 -6.49 -8.09 -11.18
N PHE A 69 -7.17 -7.80 -10.06
CA PHE A 69 -6.49 -7.50 -8.81
C PHE A 69 -5.89 -8.76 -8.17
N VAL A 70 -6.57 -9.90 -8.23
CA VAL A 70 -6.07 -11.19 -7.74
C VAL A 70 -4.82 -11.61 -8.52
N GLU A 71 -4.80 -11.45 -9.84
CA GLU A 71 -3.61 -11.74 -10.65
C GLU A 71 -2.47 -10.77 -10.33
N ALA A 72 -2.74 -9.48 -10.10
CA ALA A 72 -1.71 -8.54 -9.65
C ALA A 72 -1.11 -8.96 -8.30
N VAL A 73 -1.92 -9.43 -7.35
CA VAL A 73 -1.42 -9.96 -6.06
C VAL A 73 -0.60 -11.24 -6.26
N LYS A 74 -1.02 -12.15 -7.15
CA LYS A 74 -0.24 -13.36 -7.47
C LYS A 74 1.10 -13.01 -8.10
N GLN A 75 1.14 -12.00 -8.95
CA GLN A 75 2.31 -11.60 -9.70
C GLN A 75 3.31 -10.81 -8.84
N TYR A 76 2.84 -9.87 -8.03
CA TYR A 76 3.69 -8.92 -7.30
C TYR A 76 3.75 -9.16 -5.79
N GLY A 77 2.97 -10.10 -5.27
CA GLY A 77 2.94 -10.49 -3.86
C GLY A 77 1.84 -9.82 -3.02
N GLU A 78 1.66 -10.33 -1.80
CA GLU A 78 0.61 -9.88 -0.86
C GLU A 78 0.75 -8.42 -0.42
N GLN A 79 1.94 -7.83 -0.58
CA GLN A 79 2.17 -6.42 -0.27
C GLN A 79 1.27 -5.48 -1.09
N VAL A 80 0.87 -5.86 -2.30
CA VAL A 80 -0.14 -5.13 -3.10
C VAL A 80 -1.45 -4.99 -2.32
N ARG A 81 -1.91 -6.07 -1.67
CA ARG A 81 -3.13 -6.07 -0.86
C ARG A 81 -2.93 -5.23 0.41
N THR A 82 -1.79 -5.38 1.08
CA THR A 82 -1.47 -4.64 2.32
C THR A 82 -1.42 -3.13 2.09
N VAL A 83 -0.64 -2.67 1.09
CA VAL A 83 -0.54 -1.25 0.75
C VAL A 83 -1.88 -0.68 0.28
N SER A 84 -2.66 -1.45 -0.49
CA SER A 84 -4.03 -1.05 -0.87
C SER A 84 -4.92 -0.81 0.35
N ARG A 85 -4.80 -1.62 1.41
CA ARG A 85 -5.56 -1.43 2.66
C ARG A 85 -5.12 -0.17 3.40
N TYR A 86 -3.82 0.12 3.43
CA TYR A 86 -3.31 1.34 4.03
C TYR A 86 -3.83 2.59 3.30
N LEU A 87 -3.76 2.63 1.96
CA LEU A 87 -4.28 3.76 1.19
C LEU A 87 -5.79 3.92 1.33
N LYS A 88 -6.56 2.83 1.46
CA LYS A 88 -7.99 2.91 1.79
C LYS A 88 -8.20 3.50 3.18
N GLY A 89 -7.41 3.12 4.17
CA GLY A 89 -7.44 3.69 5.52
C GLY A 89 -7.11 5.19 5.55
N TRP A 90 -6.10 5.60 4.78
CA TRP A 90 -5.77 7.01 4.54
C TRP A 90 -6.95 7.76 3.92
N LYS A 91 -7.51 7.23 2.82
CA LYS A 91 -8.68 7.80 2.15
C LYS A 91 -9.85 7.99 3.10
N ASP A 92 -10.19 6.96 3.87
CA ASP A 92 -11.32 7.00 4.81
C ASP A 92 -11.10 8.02 5.93
N PHE A 93 -9.85 8.33 6.28
CA PHE A 93 -9.54 9.38 7.25
C PHE A 93 -9.57 10.79 6.63
N GLN A 94 -9.00 10.95 5.43
CA GLN A 94 -8.94 12.25 4.75
C GLN A 94 -10.29 12.72 4.23
N TRP A 95 -11.15 11.79 3.81
CA TRP A 95 -12.46 12.08 3.24
C TRP A 95 -13.53 11.13 3.78
N PRO A 96 -14.21 11.50 4.88
CA PRO A 96 -15.37 10.77 5.37
C PRO A 96 -16.48 10.64 4.31
N GLU A 97 -16.64 11.67 3.46
CA GLU A 97 -17.63 11.72 2.38
C GLU A 97 -16.96 12.08 1.03
N GLY A 98 -15.91 11.34 0.65
CA GLY A 98 -15.15 11.57 -0.60
C GLY A 98 -15.56 10.66 -1.77
N ARG A 99 -15.41 11.17 -3.00
CA ARG A 99 -15.64 10.41 -4.26
C ARG A 99 -14.44 9.62 -4.76
N LEU A 100 -13.28 9.74 -4.12
CA LEU A 100 -12.11 8.94 -4.48
C LEU A 100 -12.43 7.45 -4.34
N ALA A 101 -12.49 6.73 -5.45
CA ALA A 101 -12.87 5.31 -5.43
C ALA A 101 -11.71 4.45 -4.92
N SER A 102 -12.01 3.42 -4.11
CA SER A 102 -10.97 2.48 -3.65
C SER A 102 -10.23 1.80 -4.81
N ILE A 103 -10.93 1.52 -5.91
CA ILE A 103 -10.35 0.88 -7.10
C ILE A 103 -9.31 1.78 -7.79
N ALA A 104 -9.45 3.11 -7.72
CA ALA A 104 -8.45 4.03 -8.26
C ALA A 104 -7.13 3.96 -7.46
N LEU A 105 -7.22 3.83 -6.13
CA LEU A 105 -6.05 3.62 -5.27
C LEU A 105 -5.40 2.26 -5.52
N MET A 106 -6.20 1.21 -5.70
CA MET A 106 -5.69 -0.12 -6.05
C MET A 106 -4.98 -0.10 -7.41
N ALA A 107 -5.52 0.60 -8.41
CA ALA A 107 -4.87 0.79 -9.71
C ALA A 107 -3.53 1.55 -9.58
N ALA A 108 -3.46 2.56 -8.72
CA ALA A 108 -2.21 3.27 -8.43
C ALA A 108 -1.15 2.31 -7.84
N VAL A 109 -1.52 1.50 -6.84
CA VAL A 109 -0.64 0.50 -6.24
C VAL A 109 -0.13 -0.47 -7.31
N VAL A 110 -1.03 -1.10 -8.07
CA VAL A 110 -0.64 -2.06 -9.11
C VAL A 110 0.27 -1.42 -10.15
N SER A 111 0.01 -0.18 -10.58
CA SER A 111 0.86 0.54 -11.54
C SER A 111 2.28 0.75 -11.03
N VAL A 112 2.46 1.01 -9.73
CA VAL A 112 3.79 1.19 -9.14
C VAL A 112 4.53 -0.14 -9.02
N PHE A 113 3.86 -1.21 -8.58
CA PHE A 113 4.46 -2.55 -8.52
C PHE A 113 4.81 -3.09 -9.91
N GLU A 114 4.01 -2.81 -10.93
CA GLU A 114 4.32 -3.16 -12.31
C GLU A 114 5.61 -2.47 -12.80
N LYS A 115 5.81 -1.19 -12.43
CA LYS A 115 6.99 -0.42 -12.84
C LYS A 115 8.25 -0.75 -12.04
N ALA A 116 8.10 -1.04 -10.74
CA ALA A 116 9.22 -1.01 -9.78
C ALA A 116 9.23 -2.18 -8.78
N SER A 117 8.52 -3.29 -9.04
CA SER A 117 8.47 -4.43 -8.10
C SER A 117 9.83 -4.94 -7.66
N ALA A 118 10.84 -4.94 -8.53
CA ALA A 118 12.20 -5.37 -8.19
C ALA A 118 12.93 -4.41 -7.23
N GLU A 119 12.49 -3.16 -7.13
CA GLU A 119 13.08 -2.14 -6.27
C GLU A 119 12.36 -2.05 -4.90
N ILE A 120 11.19 -2.66 -4.79
CA ILE A 120 10.40 -2.66 -3.56
C ILE A 120 10.80 -3.85 -2.70
N ALA A 121 11.30 -3.56 -1.49
CA ALA A 121 11.64 -4.59 -0.53
C ALA A 121 10.39 -5.34 -0.04
N SER A 122 10.40 -6.67 -0.21
CA SER A 122 9.25 -7.54 0.06
C SER A 122 8.89 -7.67 1.54
N ASP A 123 9.78 -7.26 2.44
CA ASP A 123 9.65 -7.31 3.90
C ASP A 123 9.40 -5.94 4.55
N ARG A 124 9.26 -4.88 3.76
CA ARG A 124 9.13 -3.48 4.21
C ARG A 124 7.89 -2.81 3.62
N ASP A 125 6.72 -3.15 4.19
CA ASP A 125 5.43 -2.57 3.77
C ASP A 125 5.37 -1.04 3.93
N ASP A 126 6.11 -0.50 4.89
CA ASP A 126 6.28 0.94 5.12
C ASP A 126 7.00 1.63 3.95
N LEU A 127 8.08 1.03 3.44
CA LEU A 127 8.81 1.54 2.28
C LEU A 127 8.03 1.33 0.97
N ALA A 128 7.30 0.23 0.85
CA ALA A 128 6.39 0.00 -0.28
C ALA A 128 5.27 1.05 -0.32
N LEU A 129 4.68 1.36 0.84
CA LEU A 129 3.69 2.42 0.98
C LEU A 129 4.29 3.79 0.62
N LEU A 130 5.50 4.10 1.08
CA LEU A 130 6.21 5.34 0.72
C LEU A 130 6.42 5.43 -0.80
N ARG A 131 6.93 4.37 -1.43
CA ARG A 131 7.18 4.35 -2.88
C ARG A 131 5.88 4.62 -3.67
N VAL A 132 4.78 3.99 -3.27
CA VAL A 132 3.48 4.23 -3.90
C VAL A 132 2.98 5.64 -3.62
N ALA A 133 3.15 6.16 -2.40
CA ALA A 133 2.74 7.52 -2.05
C ALA A 133 3.51 8.57 -2.83
N GLU A 134 4.79 8.36 -3.15
CA GLU A 134 5.59 9.28 -3.98
C GLU A 134 5.06 9.40 -5.42
N ASP A 135 4.56 8.30 -6.00
CA ASP A 135 4.01 8.29 -7.37
C ASP A 135 2.50 8.66 -7.42
N LEU A 136 1.79 8.55 -6.28
CA LEU A 136 0.35 8.76 -6.19
C LEU A 136 -0.13 10.15 -6.67
N PRO A 137 0.54 11.28 -6.34
CA PRO A 137 0.14 12.60 -6.82
C PRO A 137 0.09 12.68 -8.34
N ASP A 138 1.11 12.15 -9.02
CA ASP A 138 1.20 12.19 -10.47
C ASP A 138 0.19 11.23 -11.10
N PHE A 139 -0.05 10.07 -10.48
CA PHE A 139 -1.11 9.16 -10.89
C PHE A 139 -2.49 9.82 -10.84
N LEU A 140 -2.82 10.49 -9.72
CA LEU A 140 -4.11 11.16 -9.52
C LEU A 140 -4.24 12.45 -10.35
N ALA A 141 -3.13 13.07 -10.75
CA ALA A 141 -3.11 14.26 -11.60
C ALA A 141 -3.46 13.96 -13.06
N ASN A 142 -3.38 12.70 -13.49
CA ASN A 142 -3.65 12.25 -14.85
C ASN A 142 -4.95 11.44 -14.96
N ASP A 143 -5.34 11.12 -16.20
CA ASP A 143 -6.48 10.26 -16.48
C ASP A 143 -6.24 8.86 -15.90
N ILE A 144 -7.25 8.29 -15.23
CA ILE A 144 -7.12 6.98 -14.58
C ILE A 144 -7.93 5.96 -15.39
N PRO A 145 -7.31 5.23 -16.34
CA PRO A 145 -8.03 4.24 -17.13
C PRO A 145 -8.54 3.10 -16.24
N ASN A 146 -9.70 2.56 -16.59
CA ASN A 146 -10.18 1.31 -16.01
C ASN A 146 -9.30 0.16 -16.54
N PRO A 147 -8.73 -0.69 -15.65
CA PRO A 147 -7.79 -1.73 -16.07
C PRO A 147 -8.42 -2.87 -16.88
N VAL A 148 -9.76 -3.00 -16.86
CA VAL A 148 -10.45 -4.15 -17.49
C VAL A 148 -11.54 -3.75 -18.49
N VAL A 149 -12.01 -2.50 -18.44
CA VAL A 149 -13.02 -1.98 -19.36
C VAL A 149 -12.38 -0.91 -20.24
N GLU A 150 -12.12 -1.25 -21.49
CA GLU A 150 -11.52 -0.34 -22.47
C GLU A 150 -12.34 0.95 -22.64
N GLY A 151 -11.65 2.09 -22.64
CA GLY A 151 -12.27 3.41 -22.77
C GLY A 151 -12.98 3.93 -21.51
N ALA A 152 -13.19 3.10 -20.49
CA ALA A 152 -13.74 3.55 -19.21
C ALA A 152 -12.65 4.15 -18.30
N ARG A 153 -13.07 5.01 -17.38
CA ARG A 153 -12.20 5.74 -16.46
C ARG A 153 -12.65 5.60 -15.02
N LEU A 154 -11.70 5.43 -14.10
CA LEU A 154 -11.97 5.33 -12.66
C LEU A 154 -12.14 6.69 -11.99
N ASP A 155 -11.70 7.76 -12.66
CA ASP A 155 -11.85 9.15 -12.21
C ASP A 155 -13.03 9.86 -12.89
N GLN A 156 -13.89 9.11 -13.56
CA GLN A 156 -15.04 9.67 -14.27
C GLN A 156 -15.96 10.43 -13.31
N GLY A 157 -16.25 11.69 -13.63
CA GLY A 157 -17.14 12.54 -12.86
C GLY A 157 -16.48 13.27 -11.69
N TRP A 158 -15.16 13.21 -11.55
CA TRP A 158 -14.42 14.12 -10.66
C TRP A 158 -14.47 15.55 -11.20
N SER A 159 -14.71 16.52 -10.32
CA SER A 159 -14.53 17.93 -10.65
C SER A 159 -13.03 18.31 -10.65
N PRO A 160 -12.64 19.42 -11.30
CA PRO A 160 -11.28 19.94 -11.21
C PRO A 160 -10.83 20.21 -9.76
N GLU A 161 -11.75 20.68 -8.92
CA GLU A 161 -11.51 20.96 -7.49
C GLU A 161 -11.29 19.66 -6.71
N GLU A 162 -12.11 18.63 -6.94
CA GLU A 162 -11.93 17.30 -6.33
C GLU A 162 -10.56 16.71 -6.70
N ARG A 163 -10.22 16.75 -8.00
CA ARG A 163 -8.92 16.29 -8.49
C ARG A 163 -7.76 17.04 -7.84
N SER A 164 -7.86 18.38 -7.76
CA SER A 164 -6.85 19.21 -7.12
C SER A 164 -6.66 18.86 -5.64
N ASP A 165 -7.76 18.67 -4.91
CA ASP A 165 -7.73 18.26 -3.49
C ASP A 165 -7.11 16.87 -3.29
N PHE A 166 -7.48 15.89 -4.13
CA PHE A 166 -6.91 14.54 -4.08
C PHE A 166 -5.40 14.57 -4.33
N VAL A 167 -4.94 15.31 -5.33
CA VAL A 167 -3.51 15.47 -5.64
C VAL A 167 -2.78 16.19 -4.50
N ALA A 168 -3.35 17.27 -3.96
CA ALA A 168 -2.74 18.03 -2.86
C ALA A 168 -2.55 17.16 -1.61
N LYS A 169 -3.59 16.41 -1.20
CA LYS A 169 -3.50 15.51 -0.05
C LYS A 169 -2.56 14.33 -0.30
N ALA A 170 -2.48 13.80 -1.53
CA ALA A 170 -1.50 12.78 -1.88
C ALA A 170 -0.06 13.30 -1.76
N ARG A 171 0.20 14.56 -2.14
CA ARG A 171 1.54 15.18 -1.96
C ARG A 171 1.90 15.27 -0.48
N VAL A 172 0.96 15.68 0.36
CA VAL A 172 1.16 15.73 1.81
C VAL A 172 1.40 14.33 2.38
N LEU A 173 0.66 13.31 1.93
CA LEU A 173 0.92 11.92 2.35
C LEU A 173 2.36 11.50 2.04
N ALA A 174 2.81 11.72 0.81
CA ALA A 174 4.17 11.39 0.38
C ALA A 174 5.23 12.08 1.25
N GLU A 175 5.07 13.39 1.46
CA GLU A 175 5.97 14.18 2.31
C GLU A 175 6.01 13.64 3.74
N ARG A 176 4.84 13.37 4.34
CA ARG A 176 4.76 12.91 5.73
C ARG A 176 5.35 11.52 5.92
N LEU A 177 5.09 10.60 4.99
CA LEU A 177 5.72 9.27 5.01
C LEU A 177 7.24 9.38 4.83
N LYS A 178 7.70 10.22 3.90
CA LYS A 178 9.13 10.42 3.67
C LYS A 178 9.82 10.96 4.91
N ASN A 179 9.24 11.98 5.52
CA ASN A 179 9.76 12.59 6.74
C ASN A 179 9.80 11.55 7.87
N ALA A 180 8.70 10.83 8.07
CA ALA A 180 8.53 9.85 9.13
C ALA A 180 9.43 8.62 8.97
N LEU A 181 9.74 8.18 7.76
CA LEU A 181 10.47 6.92 7.54
C LEU A 181 11.95 7.13 7.19
N THR A 182 12.30 8.27 6.59
CA THR A 182 13.64 8.46 5.99
C THR A 182 14.38 9.72 6.45
N GLN A 183 13.74 10.59 7.25
CA GLN A 183 14.36 11.88 7.61
C GLN A 183 14.40 12.18 9.10
N THR A 184 13.67 11.44 9.95
CA THR A 184 13.65 11.67 11.39
C THR A 184 13.95 10.40 12.19
N SER A 185 14.79 10.53 13.20
CA SER A 185 14.93 9.53 14.28
C SER A 185 14.05 9.85 15.49
N ASP A 186 13.40 11.03 15.52
CA ASP A 186 12.47 11.41 16.57
C ASP A 186 11.14 10.65 16.39
N ARG A 187 10.89 9.75 17.34
CA ARG A 187 9.71 8.86 17.34
C ARG A 187 8.42 9.63 17.50
N VAL A 188 8.41 10.72 18.26
CA VAL A 188 7.21 11.55 18.44
C VAL A 188 6.88 12.25 17.14
N ALA A 189 7.88 12.85 16.49
CA ALA A 189 7.68 13.51 15.20
C ALA A 189 7.23 12.54 14.09
N ALA A 190 7.80 11.33 14.04
CA ALA A 190 7.38 10.29 13.11
C ALA A 190 5.93 9.85 13.37
N PHE A 191 5.60 9.57 14.64
CA PHE A 191 4.25 9.20 15.06
C PHE A 191 3.22 10.28 14.68
N GLU A 192 3.47 11.54 15.02
CA GLU A 192 2.57 12.65 14.69
C GLU A 192 2.40 12.79 13.17
N ALA A 193 3.47 12.64 12.39
CA ALA A 193 3.40 12.68 10.94
C ALA A 193 2.48 11.58 10.36
N LEU A 194 2.58 10.35 10.88
CA LEU A 194 1.72 9.24 10.47
C LEU A 194 0.28 9.41 10.97
N GLN A 195 0.08 9.80 12.22
CA GLN A 195 -1.24 9.98 12.81
C GLN A 195 -2.05 11.07 12.09
N ASN A 196 -1.39 12.14 11.64
CA ASN A 196 -2.01 13.18 10.84
C ASN A 196 -2.47 12.72 9.44
N GLN A 197 -1.99 11.56 8.97
CA GLN A 197 -2.39 11.00 7.68
C GLN A 197 -3.40 9.85 7.80
N PHE A 198 -3.31 9.04 8.86
CA PHE A 198 -4.11 7.81 9.02
C PHE A 198 -5.10 7.86 10.19
N GLY A 199 -5.05 8.92 11.00
CA GLY A 199 -5.86 9.10 12.20
C GLY A 199 -5.48 8.15 13.33
N GLY A 200 -6.44 7.90 14.24
CA GLY A 200 -6.26 7.01 15.40
C GLY A 200 -6.10 5.52 15.08
N ARG A 201 -5.79 5.16 13.82
CA ARG A 201 -5.41 3.80 13.41
C ARG A 201 -3.95 3.49 13.71
N ILE A 202 -3.11 4.53 13.80
CA ILE A 202 -1.71 4.39 14.22
C ILE A 202 -1.69 4.27 15.75
N PRO A 203 -1.16 3.18 16.31
CA PRO A 203 -1.02 3.03 17.76
C PRO A 203 -0.13 4.13 18.34
N ASP A 204 -0.47 4.63 19.52
CA ASP A 204 0.30 5.60 20.30
C ASP A 204 1.54 5.00 20.99
N ASP A 205 1.82 3.73 20.74
CA ASP A 205 3.01 3.04 21.22
C ASP A 205 4.25 3.39 20.37
N LEU A 206 5.02 4.37 20.86
CA LEU A 206 6.28 4.82 20.23
C LEU A 206 7.38 3.74 20.21
N THR A 207 7.21 2.60 20.90
CA THR A 207 8.18 1.50 20.83
C THR A 207 8.09 0.72 19.53
N LEU A 208 6.96 0.82 18.82
CA LEU A 208 6.74 0.19 17.51
C LEU A 208 7.50 0.89 16.38
N TYR A 209 7.93 2.14 16.59
CA TYR A 209 8.74 2.88 15.64
C TYR A 209 10.23 2.65 15.93
N VAL A 210 10.90 1.98 14.99
CA VAL A 210 12.34 1.74 15.00
C VAL A 210 12.95 2.50 13.81
N PRO A 211 13.65 3.63 14.05
CA PRO A 211 14.29 4.36 12.96
C PRO A 211 15.35 3.50 12.27
N ASP A 212 15.56 3.71 10.97
CA ASP A 212 16.68 3.10 10.27
C ASP A 212 18.01 3.52 10.93
N ALA A 213 18.94 2.57 11.10
CA ALA A 213 20.19 2.78 11.84
C ALA A 213 21.01 3.98 11.32
N GLY A 214 20.94 4.29 10.03
CA GLY A 214 21.62 5.44 9.42
C GLY A 214 21.05 6.81 9.80
N LEU A 215 19.83 6.87 10.35
CA LEU A 215 19.24 8.09 10.90
C LEU A 215 19.65 8.31 12.35
N GLU A 216 19.74 7.23 13.13
CA GLU A 216 20.23 7.31 14.52
C GLU A 216 21.70 7.76 14.59
N THR A 217 22.54 7.32 13.65
CA THR A 217 23.93 7.78 13.56
C THR A 217 24.04 9.27 13.23
N LYS A 218 23.25 9.76 12.26
CA LYS A 218 23.21 11.19 11.90
C LYS A 218 22.69 12.05 13.06
N ALA A 219 21.66 11.60 13.76
CA ALA A 219 21.14 12.31 14.92
C ALA A 219 22.17 12.38 16.06
N SER A 220 22.90 11.29 16.29
CA SER A 220 23.99 11.24 17.28
C SER A 220 25.17 12.14 16.92
N GLU A 221 25.52 12.25 15.63
CA GLU A 221 26.55 13.16 15.13
C GLU A 221 26.15 14.64 15.28
N LEU A 222 24.88 14.99 15.04
CA LEU A 222 24.36 16.34 15.29
C LEU A 222 24.20 16.66 16.78
N ALA A 223 23.91 15.66 17.61
CA ALA A 223 23.77 15.81 19.07
C ALA A 223 25.11 15.82 19.81
N ALA A 224 26.20 15.36 19.18
CA ALA A 224 27.54 15.54 19.70
C ALA A 224 27.89 17.04 19.70
N PRO A 225 28.19 17.66 20.85
CA PRO A 225 28.50 19.08 20.89
C PRO A 225 29.72 19.38 20.04
N ALA A 226 29.69 20.52 19.33
CA ALA A 226 30.80 21.11 18.58
C ALA A 226 31.95 21.58 19.50
N ALA A 227 32.41 20.72 20.40
CA ALA A 227 33.56 20.92 21.25
C ALA A 227 34.71 20.09 20.67
N LEU A 228 35.33 20.57 19.58
CA LEU A 228 36.72 20.31 19.21
C LEU A 228 37.14 21.07 17.93
N THR A 229 36.81 22.37 17.84
CA THR A 229 37.46 23.22 16.82
C THR A 229 37.65 24.66 17.30
N LEU A 230 38.43 24.86 18.36
CA LEU A 230 39.13 26.13 18.56
C LEU A 230 40.37 25.96 19.45
N GLY A 231 41.54 25.91 18.80
CA GLY A 231 42.84 26.45 19.25
C GLY A 231 43.48 25.89 20.53
N MET A 232 44.66 25.28 20.39
CA MET A 232 45.92 26.01 20.59
C MET A 232 47.11 25.10 20.28
N VAL A 233 47.94 25.59 19.37
CA VAL A 233 49.31 25.12 19.14
C VAL A 233 50.10 25.45 20.40
N ASP A 234 50.66 24.45 21.05
CA ASP A 234 51.92 24.64 21.78
C ASP A 234 52.82 23.42 21.56
N LYS A 235 53.98 23.73 20.96
CA LYS A 235 55.10 22.82 20.79
C LYS A 235 55.71 22.54 22.16
N VAL A 236 55.84 21.27 22.52
CA VAL A 236 56.96 20.79 23.34
C VAL A 236 57.42 19.45 22.76
N GLU A 237 58.69 19.42 22.35
CA GLU A 237 59.43 18.25 21.89
C GLU A 237 59.85 17.35 23.07
N ALA A 238 60.18 16.10 22.71
CA ALA A 238 60.86 15.05 23.49
C ALA A 238 59.94 14.30 24.50
N GLU A 239 59.88 12.96 24.55
CA GLU A 239 60.92 11.95 24.35
C GLU A 239 60.35 10.64 23.78
N GLN A 240 61.23 9.91 23.09
CA GLN A 240 61.05 8.52 22.67
C GLN A 240 60.98 7.59 23.89
N SER A 241 60.02 6.66 23.91
CA SER A 241 60.31 5.24 24.14
C SER A 241 59.06 4.42 23.80
N ASN A 242 59.21 3.60 22.77
CA ASN A 242 58.19 2.68 22.28
C ASN A 242 58.55 1.29 22.79
N ASP A 243 57.95 0.86 23.89
CA ASP A 243 57.99 -0.53 24.35
C ASP A 243 56.62 -0.88 24.93
N LEU A 244 55.87 -1.71 24.20
CA LEU A 244 55.35 -2.99 24.67
C LEU A 244 54.46 -3.58 23.57
N ALA A 245 55.07 -4.43 22.76
CA ALA A 245 54.37 -5.41 21.95
C ALA A 245 53.70 -6.45 22.85
N ALA A 246 52.38 -6.62 22.72
CA ALA A 246 51.70 -7.91 22.92
C ALA A 246 50.21 -7.78 22.61
N VAL A 247 49.75 -8.30 21.46
CA VAL A 247 48.50 -9.08 21.45
C VAL A 247 48.67 -10.29 20.53
N ASN A 248 48.64 -11.44 21.19
CA ASN A 248 48.77 -12.80 20.70
C ASN A 248 47.61 -13.16 19.75
N LYS A 249 47.92 -13.44 18.48
CA LYS A 249 47.04 -14.12 17.54
C LYS A 249 47.43 -15.59 17.51
N GLN A 250 46.80 -16.43 18.32
CA GLN A 250 46.63 -17.85 17.99
C GLN A 250 45.59 -18.51 18.89
N GLY A 251 44.69 -19.25 18.25
CA GLY A 251 43.63 -19.99 18.89
C GLY A 251 44.15 -21.20 19.67
N GLY A 252 43.37 -21.59 20.67
CA GLY A 252 43.49 -22.86 21.35
C GLY A 252 42.09 -23.37 21.64
N GLY A 253 41.63 -24.37 20.90
CA GLY A 253 40.52 -25.20 21.32
C GLY A 253 41.03 -26.31 22.24
N ARG A 254 40.30 -26.60 23.32
CA ARG A 254 39.77 -27.94 23.68
C ARG A 254 39.37 -28.03 25.17
N TYR A 255 38.14 -28.56 25.34
CA TYR A 255 37.58 -29.37 26.43
C TYR A 255 37.45 -28.83 27.86
N GLY A 256 36.24 -29.06 28.37
CA GLY A 256 35.76 -28.96 29.74
C GLY A 256 34.25 -29.10 29.71
#